data_AF-A0A2M7FDG9-F1
#
_entry.id   AF-A0A2M7FDG9-F1
#
_cell.length_a   1.000
_cell.length_b   1.000
_cell.length_c   1.000
_cell.angle_alpha   90.00
_cell.angle_beta   90.00
_cell.angle_gamma   90.00
#
_symmetry.space_group_name_H-M   'P 1'
#
loop_
_entity.id
_entity.type
_entity.pdbx_description
1 polymer ?
#
loop_
_entity_poly.entity_id
_entity_poly.type
_entity_poly.pdbx_seq_one_letter_code
_entity_poly.pdbx_strand_id
1 'polypeptide(L)'
;MQQYFPLLLVVLTNLLPAAIWAWFYTSRDPSKEPRVLLLFAFVVGGLMTLPVMLINSLAGTFGAGIFPWKLAAMVIPVLGAALVEELVKHTGVLFVMRQDRLAHDEVLDGIIYAVIVALGFAFVENIVYIWLSLWNAGTLTFDVVSVFILRSLLSMFAHTVFSGFFGYYYALGYIEPQLRREAHDRQALTLRSAMKGTRISALSFAATAKVLRGGHDHFVEMKKSTSFQLVLEGMWLAAILHMLYNLFLTWPPFGLSPFVVVTPYLGVLGGLLVWVIIRVRKPRV
;
A
#
# COMPACT_ATOMS: atom_id res chain seq x y z
N MET A 1 -6.18 38.38 -0.98
CA MET A 1 -7.39 37.52 -0.98
C MET A 1 -7.44 36.61 -2.22
N GLN A 2 -7.15 37.08 -3.44
CA GLN A 2 -7.19 36.23 -4.66
C GLN A 2 -6.12 35.12 -4.75
N GLN A 3 -4.96 35.25 -4.09
CA GLN A 3 -3.89 34.22 -4.15
C GLN A 3 -4.11 32.99 -3.24
N TYR A 4 -4.96 33.06 -2.21
CA TYR A 4 -5.18 31.95 -1.26
C TYR A 4 -6.43 31.12 -1.53
N PHE A 5 -7.40 31.68 -2.28
CA PHE A 5 -8.60 30.97 -2.72
C PHE A 5 -8.30 29.64 -3.48
N PRO A 6 -7.27 29.55 -4.35
CA PRO A 6 -6.96 28.30 -5.02
C PRO A 6 -6.42 27.22 -4.06
N LEU A 7 -5.60 27.58 -3.06
CA LEU A 7 -4.93 26.59 -2.22
C LEU A 7 -5.92 25.87 -1.29
N LEU A 8 -6.81 26.61 -0.64
CA LEU A 8 -7.83 26.00 0.23
C LEU A 8 -8.74 25.07 -0.56
N LEU A 9 -9.15 25.48 -1.77
CA LEU A 9 -9.93 24.66 -2.67
C LEU A 9 -9.18 23.37 -3.03
N VAL A 10 -7.91 23.46 -3.43
CA VAL A 10 -7.08 22.29 -3.78
C VAL A 10 -6.90 21.33 -2.60
N VAL A 11 -6.71 21.85 -1.39
CA VAL A 11 -6.57 21.03 -0.17
C VAL A 11 -7.88 20.30 0.13
N LEU A 12 -9.00 21.03 0.24
CA LEU A 12 -10.29 20.44 0.61
C LEU A 12 -10.74 19.39 -0.40
N THR A 13 -10.50 19.67 -1.67
CA THR A 13 -10.92 18.80 -2.76
C THR A 13 -10.09 17.52 -2.89
N ASN A 14 -8.86 17.48 -2.37
CA ASN A 14 -8.07 16.24 -2.26
C ASN A 14 -8.32 15.53 -0.92
N LEU A 15 -8.63 16.27 0.13
CA LEU A 15 -8.91 15.69 1.44
C LEU A 15 -10.17 14.83 1.42
N LEU A 16 -11.22 15.27 0.71
CA LEU A 16 -12.48 14.54 0.63
C LEU A 16 -12.32 13.14 -0.04
N PRO A 17 -11.75 13.00 -1.25
CA PRO A 17 -11.46 11.69 -1.84
C PRO A 17 -10.54 10.84 -0.97
N ALA A 18 -9.50 11.43 -0.37
CA ALA A 18 -8.62 10.70 0.53
C ALA A 18 -9.37 10.13 1.73
N ALA A 19 -10.27 10.92 2.33
CA ALA A 19 -11.12 10.49 3.43
C ALA A 19 -12.14 9.41 3.00
N ILE A 20 -12.73 9.52 1.80
CA ILE A 20 -13.66 8.52 1.25
C ILE A 20 -12.94 7.18 1.07
N TRP A 21 -11.74 7.18 0.49
CA TRP A 21 -10.95 5.95 0.34
C TRP A 21 -10.49 5.41 1.68
N ALA A 22 -10.00 6.25 2.59
CA ALA A 22 -9.63 5.83 3.95
C ALA A 22 -10.83 5.15 4.65
N TRP A 23 -12.02 5.75 4.56
CA TRP A 23 -13.26 5.17 5.08
C TRP A 23 -13.63 3.85 4.38
N PHE A 24 -13.50 3.78 3.06
CA PHE A 24 -13.78 2.57 2.29
C PHE A 24 -12.94 1.38 2.77
N TYR A 25 -11.63 1.56 2.96
CA TYR A 25 -10.75 0.48 3.41
C TYR A 25 -10.94 0.17 4.90
N THR A 26 -10.95 1.18 5.78
CA THR A 26 -11.09 0.99 7.24
C THR A 26 -12.49 0.54 7.67
N SER A 27 -13.54 0.75 6.86
CA SER A 27 -14.87 0.18 7.12
C SER A 27 -14.91 -1.35 6.95
N ARG A 28 -13.97 -1.91 6.18
CA ARG A 28 -13.84 -3.36 5.94
C ARG A 28 -13.05 -4.08 7.03
N ASP A 29 -12.29 -3.35 7.83
CA ASP A 29 -11.66 -3.83 9.05
C ASP A 29 -12.70 -4.17 10.14
N PRO A 30 -12.76 -5.40 10.67
CA PRO A 30 -13.53 -5.75 11.88
C PRO A 30 -12.92 -5.21 13.18
N SER A 31 -11.60 -5.30 13.35
CA SER A 31 -10.86 -5.00 14.58
C SER A 31 -10.75 -3.50 14.86
N LYS A 32 -10.81 -2.68 13.80
CA LYS A 32 -10.71 -1.22 13.79
C LYS A 32 -9.38 -0.69 14.30
N GLU A 33 -8.57 -0.18 13.39
CA GLU A 33 -7.33 0.51 13.74
C GLU A 33 -7.51 1.82 14.53
N PRO A 34 -6.62 2.12 15.50
CA PRO A 34 -6.63 3.38 16.23
C PRO A 34 -6.47 4.58 15.31
N ARG A 35 -7.40 5.55 15.38
CA ARG A 35 -7.41 6.74 14.52
C ARG A 35 -6.11 7.56 14.55
N VAL A 36 -5.44 7.58 15.71
CA VAL A 36 -4.15 8.28 15.87
C VAL A 36 -3.05 7.62 15.06
N LEU A 37 -3.03 6.28 14.99
CA LEU A 37 -2.05 5.53 14.18
C LEU A 37 -2.35 5.67 12.69
N LEU A 38 -3.64 5.69 12.31
CA LEU A 38 -4.04 6.01 10.94
C LEU A 38 -3.61 7.42 10.53
N LEU A 39 -3.82 8.42 11.38
CA LEU A 39 -3.35 9.79 11.11
C LEU A 39 -1.82 9.84 11.02
N PHE A 40 -1.11 9.16 11.92
CA PHE A 40 0.34 9.06 11.88
C PHE A 40 0.82 8.45 10.55
N ALA A 41 0.22 7.34 10.13
CA ALA A 41 0.54 6.67 8.86
C ALA A 41 0.28 7.60 7.66
N PHE A 42 -0.83 8.32 7.66
CA PHE A 42 -1.15 9.31 6.63
C PHE A 42 -0.10 10.42 6.57
N VAL A 43 0.30 10.97 7.73
CA VAL A 43 1.33 12.02 7.79
C VAL A 43 2.68 11.49 7.31
N VAL A 44 3.09 10.29 7.72
CA VAL A 44 4.32 9.65 7.21
C VAL A 44 4.27 9.53 5.69
N GLY A 45 3.15 9.09 5.13
CA GLY A 45 2.94 9.00 3.69
C GLY A 45 3.13 10.34 2.97
N GLY A 46 2.50 11.39 3.47
CA GLY A 46 2.66 12.74 2.91
C GLY A 46 4.09 13.27 2.99
N LEU A 47 4.83 12.92 4.05
CA LEU A 47 6.25 13.28 4.16
C LEU A 47 7.12 12.54 3.15
N MET A 48 6.78 11.30 2.77
CA MET A 48 7.52 10.53 1.76
C MET A 48 7.41 11.14 0.35
N THR A 49 6.45 12.01 0.08
CA THR A 49 6.36 12.75 -1.18
C THR A 49 7.56 13.70 -1.38
N LEU A 50 8.09 14.29 -0.31
CA LEU A 50 9.19 15.27 -0.38
C LEU A 50 10.48 14.70 -0.99
N PRO A 51 11.04 13.57 -0.50
CA PRO A 51 12.23 12.98 -1.11
C PRO A 51 11.98 12.51 -2.55
N VAL A 52 10.79 12.01 -2.87
CA VAL A 52 10.44 11.65 -4.26
C VAL A 52 10.50 12.87 -5.17
N MET A 53 9.87 13.97 -4.78
CA MET A 53 9.88 15.21 -5.56
C MET A 53 11.30 15.70 -5.81
N LEU A 54 12.16 15.64 -4.80
CA LEU A 54 13.56 16.00 -4.94
C LEU A 54 14.28 15.09 -5.94
N ILE A 55 14.18 13.77 -5.78
CA ILE A 55 14.83 12.80 -6.67
C ILE A 55 14.36 12.98 -8.12
N ASN A 56 13.06 13.07 -8.33
CA ASN A 56 12.47 13.25 -9.67
C ASN A 56 12.87 14.58 -10.30
N SER A 57 12.97 15.67 -9.52
CA SER A 57 13.43 16.98 -10.02
C SER A 57 14.90 16.95 -10.43
N LEU A 58 15.76 16.30 -9.65
CA LEU A 58 17.18 16.11 -9.99
C LEU A 58 17.32 15.22 -11.23
N ALA A 59 16.57 14.12 -11.29
CA ALA A 59 16.56 13.22 -12.46
C ALA A 59 16.11 13.94 -13.73
N GLY A 60 15.11 14.82 -13.66
CA GLY A 60 14.70 15.65 -14.79
C GLY A 60 15.77 16.66 -15.22
N THR A 61 16.44 17.29 -14.25
CA THR A 61 17.49 18.30 -14.51
C THR A 61 18.73 17.69 -15.15
N PHE A 62 19.24 16.59 -14.60
CA PHE A 62 20.46 15.94 -15.07
C PHE A 62 20.21 14.89 -16.17
N GLY A 63 18.98 14.42 -16.30
CA GLY A 63 18.57 13.41 -17.28
C GLY A 63 18.09 13.97 -18.62
N ALA A 64 17.90 15.29 -18.71
CA ALA A 64 17.43 15.93 -19.93
C ALA A 64 18.40 15.68 -21.09
N GLY A 65 17.87 15.16 -22.21
CA GLY A 65 18.65 14.91 -23.43
C GLY A 65 19.49 13.62 -23.44
N ILE A 66 19.44 12.79 -22.39
CA ILE A 66 20.14 11.49 -22.37
C ILE A 66 19.61 10.52 -23.43
N PHE A 67 18.30 10.56 -23.70
CA PHE A 67 17.66 9.63 -24.63
C PHE A 67 17.52 10.27 -26.02
N PRO A 68 18.26 9.79 -27.04
CA PRO A 68 18.22 10.39 -28.38
C PRO A 68 16.91 10.10 -29.13
N TRP A 69 16.18 9.05 -28.71
CA TRP A 69 14.93 8.63 -29.32
C TRP A 69 13.74 9.28 -28.62
N LYS A 70 12.84 9.93 -29.39
CA LYS A 70 11.65 10.61 -28.85
C LYS A 70 10.80 9.72 -27.93
N LEU A 71 10.55 8.47 -28.34
CA LEU A 71 9.76 7.53 -27.53
C LEU A 71 10.46 7.19 -26.20
N ALA A 72 11.77 6.96 -26.22
CA ALA A 72 12.54 6.68 -25.02
C ALA A 72 12.57 7.88 -24.06
N ALA A 73 12.71 9.10 -24.60
CA ALA A 73 12.65 10.34 -23.83
C ALA A 73 11.28 10.60 -23.18
N MET A 74 10.20 10.03 -23.72
CA MET A 74 8.86 10.12 -23.12
C MET A 74 8.59 9.00 -22.10
N VAL A 75 8.96 7.76 -22.41
CA VAL A 75 8.57 6.58 -21.62
C VAL A 75 9.48 6.34 -20.42
N ILE A 76 10.80 6.45 -20.59
CA ILE A 76 11.73 6.09 -19.52
C ILE A 76 11.56 6.95 -18.25
N PRO A 77 11.38 8.29 -18.36
CA PRO A 77 11.17 9.12 -17.16
C PRO A 77 9.92 8.73 -16.36
N VAL A 78 8.81 8.40 -17.02
CA VAL A 78 7.54 8.08 -16.32
C VAL A 78 7.59 6.70 -15.64
N LEU A 79 8.34 5.75 -16.21
CA LEU A 79 8.62 4.46 -15.58
C LEU A 79 9.57 4.62 -14.38
N GLY A 80 10.62 5.43 -14.55
CA GLY A 80 11.58 5.74 -13.49
C GLY A 80 10.93 6.46 -12.31
N ALA A 81 10.05 7.42 -12.57
CA ALA A 81 9.28 8.13 -11.54
C ALA A 81 8.43 7.15 -10.72
N ALA A 82 7.65 6.28 -11.38
CA ALA A 82 6.84 5.27 -10.70
C ALA A 82 7.68 4.32 -9.82
N LEU A 83 8.87 3.93 -10.29
CA LEU A 83 9.79 3.10 -9.50
C LEU A 83 10.21 3.82 -8.22
N VAL A 84 10.73 5.03 -8.35
CA VAL A 84 11.22 5.83 -7.24
C VAL A 84 10.08 6.10 -6.24
N GLU A 85 8.91 6.47 -6.74
CA GLU A 85 7.70 6.69 -5.96
C GLU A 85 7.36 5.49 -5.08
N GLU A 86 7.21 4.30 -5.66
CA GLU A 86 6.87 3.11 -4.90
C GLU A 86 7.99 2.71 -3.93
N LEU A 87 9.26 2.75 -4.35
CA LEU A 87 10.37 2.39 -3.47
C LEU A 87 10.42 3.30 -2.22
N VAL A 88 10.37 4.61 -2.42
CA VAL A 88 10.44 5.59 -1.33
C VAL A 88 9.19 5.55 -0.46
N LYS A 89 7.99 5.49 -1.06
CA LYS A 89 6.73 5.38 -0.30
C LYS A 89 6.70 4.12 0.57
N HIS A 90 7.17 2.98 0.07
CA HIS A 90 7.22 1.75 0.85
C HIS A 90 8.22 1.82 2.01
N THR A 91 9.25 2.67 1.96
CA THR A 91 10.06 2.93 3.17
C THR A 91 9.22 3.58 4.28
N GLY A 92 8.28 4.46 3.93
CA GLY A 92 7.30 5.02 4.86
C GLY A 92 6.35 3.96 5.43
N VAL A 93 5.87 3.04 4.59
CA VAL A 93 5.05 1.91 5.05
C VAL A 93 5.86 1.05 6.03
N LEU A 94 7.07 0.65 5.67
CA LEU A 94 7.94 -0.15 6.53
C LEU A 94 8.27 0.57 7.85
N PHE A 95 8.44 1.89 7.82
CA PHE A 95 8.64 2.70 9.02
C PHE A 95 7.41 2.67 9.93
N VAL A 96 6.21 2.83 9.37
CA VAL A 96 4.95 2.72 10.13
C VAL A 96 4.80 1.33 10.71
N MET A 97 4.90 0.28 9.91
CA MET A 97 4.64 -1.12 10.32
C MET A 97 5.57 -1.65 11.41
N ARG A 98 6.74 -1.02 11.59
CA ARG A 98 7.73 -1.38 12.62
C ARG A 98 7.52 -0.66 13.95
N GLN A 99 6.55 0.24 14.06
CA GLN A 99 6.30 0.92 15.32
C GLN A 99 5.71 -0.07 16.33
N ASP A 100 6.33 -0.21 17.50
CA ASP A 100 5.91 -1.13 18.57
C ASP A 100 4.48 -0.90 19.07
N ARG A 101 3.93 0.29 18.81
CA ARG A 101 2.54 0.64 19.15
C ARG A 101 1.51 -0.04 18.24
N LEU A 102 1.94 -0.67 17.16
CA LEU A 102 1.09 -1.48 16.30
C LEU A 102 1.01 -2.90 16.87
N ALA A 103 -0.05 -3.17 17.60
CA ALA A 103 -0.42 -4.53 17.94
C ALA A 103 -1.15 -5.15 16.73
N HIS A 104 -0.37 -5.59 15.73
CA HIS A 104 -0.93 -6.25 14.55
C HIS A 104 -1.71 -7.48 15.00
N ASP A 105 -3.00 -7.51 14.73
CA ASP A 105 -3.88 -8.60 15.13
C ASP A 105 -4.38 -9.39 13.92
N GLU A 106 -4.38 -8.82 12.71
CA GLU A 106 -4.78 -9.51 11.48
C GLU A 106 -3.92 -9.17 10.26
N VAL A 107 -3.97 -10.03 9.24
CA VAL A 107 -3.25 -9.81 7.96
C VAL A 107 -3.75 -8.54 7.26
N LEU A 108 -5.00 -8.15 7.51
CA LEU A 108 -5.61 -6.97 6.91
C LEU A 108 -4.95 -5.65 7.38
N ASP A 109 -4.39 -5.60 8.59
CA ASP A 109 -3.67 -4.43 9.14
C ASP A 109 -2.55 -3.99 8.20
N GLY A 110 -1.81 -4.95 7.65
CA GLY A 110 -0.76 -4.71 6.65
C GLY A 110 -1.28 -3.99 5.40
N ILE A 111 -2.48 -4.32 4.93
CA ILE A 111 -3.11 -3.66 3.80
C ILE A 111 -3.59 -2.26 4.21
N ILE A 112 -4.27 -2.13 5.36
CA ILE A 112 -4.86 -0.87 5.83
C ILE A 112 -3.78 0.20 6.02
N TYR A 113 -2.73 -0.08 6.78
CA TYR A 113 -1.68 0.91 7.02
C TYR A 113 -0.92 1.27 5.74
N ALA A 114 -0.68 0.31 4.84
CA ALA A 114 -0.04 0.61 3.56
C ALA A 114 -0.91 1.51 2.66
N VAL A 115 -2.23 1.26 2.63
CA VAL A 115 -3.21 2.11 1.94
C VAL A 115 -3.21 3.52 2.52
N ILE A 116 -3.17 3.65 3.84
CA ILE A 116 -3.27 4.96 4.51
C ILE A 116 -2.00 5.79 4.29
N VAL A 117 -0.82 5.16 4.30
CA VAL A 117 0.43 5.80 3.86
C VAL A 117 0.32 6.24 2.40
N ALA A 118 -0.21 5.39 1.52
CA ALA A 118 -0.41 5.74 0.11
C ALA A 118 -1.39 6.90 -0.10
N LEU A 119 -2.45 6.99 0.71
CA LEU A 119 -3.39 8.11 0.67
C LEU A 119 -2.72 9.42 1.11
N GLY A 120 -1.89 9.38 2.15
CA GLY A 120 -1.11 10.54 2.57
C GLY A 120 -0.14 11.01 1.49
N PHE A 121 0.56 10.07 0.86
CA PHE A 121 1.47 10.34 -0.25
C PHE A 121 0.73 10.98 -1.43
N ALA A 122 -0.36 10.36 -1.89
CA ALA A 122 -1.16 10.83 -3.01
C ALA A 122 -1.82 12.18 -2.72
N PHE A 123 -2.21 12.44 -1.47
CA PHE A 123 -2.78 13.71 -1.06
C PHE A 123 -1.79 14.86 -1.24
N VAL A 124 -0.56 14.73 -0.72
CA VAL A 124 0.47 15.77 -0.86
C VAL A 124 0.89 15.91 -2.33
N GLU A 125 1.09 14.79 -3.02
CA GLU A 125 1.46 14.79 -4.44
C GLU A 125 0.41 15.52 -5.29
N ASN A 126 -0.88 15.19 -5.12
CA ASN A 126 -1.94 15.83 -5.88
C ASN A 126 -2.02 17.33 -5.61
N ILE A 127 -1.85 17.78 -4.37
CA ILE A 127 -1.82 19.21 -4.05
C ILE A 127 -0.74 19.91 -4.88
N VAL A 128 0.47 19.34 -4.93
CA VAL A 128 1.59 19.90 -5.69
C VAL A 128 1.29 19.96 -7.19
N TYR A 129 0.79 18.86 -7.78
CA TYR A 129 0.50 18.81 -9.22
C TYR A 129 -0.62 19.78 -9.64
N ILE A 130 -1.68 19.87 -8.84
CA ILE A 130 -2.80 20.76 -9.14
C ILE A 130 -2.37 22.22 -8.93
N TRP A 131 -1.59 22.50 -7.86
CA TRP A 131 -1.03 23.82 -7.62
C TRP A 131 -0.14 24.29 -8.79
N LEU A 132 0.76 23.43 -9.27
CA LEU A 132 1.63 23.74 -10.41
C LEU A 132 0.82 23.95 -11.69
N SER A 133 -0.21 23.13 -11.93
CA SER A 133 -1.13 23.29 -13.05
C SER A 133 -1.86 24.64 -13.02
N LEU A 134 -2.38 25.02 -11.84
CA LEU A 134 -3.04 26.32 -11.64
C LEU A 134 -2.07 27.49 -11.82
N TRP A 135 -0.86 27.38 -11.27
CA TRP A 135 0.18 28.39 -11.39
C TRP A 135 0.55 28.65 -12.86
N ASN A 136 0.74 27.58 -13.64
CA ASN A 136 1.10 27.66 -15.05
C ASN A 136 -0.05 28.17 -15.93
N ALA A 137 -1.29 27.79 -15.62
CA ALA A 137 -2.47 28.23 -16.37
C ALA A 137 -2.89 29.67 -16.02
N GLY A 138 -2.53 30.18 -14.84
CA GLY A 138 -2.92 31.51 -14.32
C GLY A 138 -4.41 31.65 -13.97
N THR A 139 -5.25 30.68 -14.33
CA THR A 139 -6.69 30.66 -14.06
C THR A 139 -7.22 29.22 -14.02
N LEU A 140 -8.45 29.04 -13.55
CA LEU A 140 -9.17 27.77 -13.62
C LEU A 140 -9.64 27.53 -15.06
N THR A 141 -8.99 26.61 -15.77
CA THR A 141 -9.37 26.14 -17.10
C THR A 141 -10.01 24.76 -17.03
N PHE A 142 -10.69 24.35 -18.11
CA PHE A 142 -11.25 23.00 -18.22
C PHE A 142 -10.16 21.91 -18.09
N ASP A 143 -8.95 22.16 -18.59
CA ASP A 143 -7.83 21.23 -18.49
C ASP A 143 -7.38 21.05 -17.03
N VAL A 144 -7.27 22.16 -16.27
CA VAL A 144 -6.94 22.12 -14.85
C VAL A 144 -7.99 21.35 -14.06
N VAL A 145 -9.27 21.56 -14.35
CA VAL A 145 -10.39 20.82 -13.71
C VAL A 145 -10.35 19.33 -14.09
N SER A 146 -10.00 19.00 -15.33
CA SER A 146 -9.89 17.62 -15.79
C SER A 146 -8.74 16.89 -15.08
N VAL A 147 -7.56 17.52 -14.99
CA VAL A 147 -6.42 17.01 -14.20
C VAL A 147 -6.84 16.82 -12.75
N PHE A 148 -7.54 17.78 -12.18
CA PHE A 148 -8.04 17.71 -10.82
C PHE A 148 -8.92 16.47 -10.57
N ILE A 149 -9.95 16.23 -11.39
CA ILE A 149 -10.88 15.09 -11.23
C ILE A 149 -10.15 13.76 -11.39
N LEU A 150 -9.35 13.64 -12.45
CA LEU A 150 -8.62 12.40 -12.76
C LEU A 150 -7.64 12.05 -11.64
N ARG A 151 -6.90 13.04 -11.12
CA ARG A 151 -5.92 12.80 -10.05
C ARG A 151 -6.58 12.48 -8.72
N SER A 152 -7.62 13.22 -8.37
CA SER A 152 -8.32 13.08 -7.08
C SER A 152 -9.03 11.73 -6.95
N LEU A 153 -9.50 11.15 -8.05
CA LEU A 153 -10.21 9.87 -8.04
C LEU A 153 -9.32 8.71 -8.49
N LEU A 154 -8.78 8.77 -9.71
CA LEU A 154 -8.09 7.62 -10.32
C LEU A 154 -6.67 7.45 -9.78
N SER A 155 -5.88 8.53 -9.68
CA SER A 155 -4.50 8.41 -9.17
C SER A 155 -4.50 8.05 -7.69
N MET A 156 -5.33 8.68 -6.85
CA MET A 156 -5.46 8.27 -5.44
C MET A 156 -5.82 6.79 -5.30
N PHE A 157 -6.81 6.33 -6.06
CA PHE A 157 -7.20 4.92 -6.07
C PHE A 157 -6.07 4.00 -6.57
N ALA A 158 -5.32 4.41 -7.59
CA ALA A 158 -4.17 3.67 -8.07
C ALA A 158 -3.14 3.45 -6.95
N HIS A 159 -2.77 4.51 -6.22
CA HIS A 159 -1.83 4.40 -5.10
C HIS A 159 -2.34 3.49 -3.99
N THR A 160 -3.64 3.53 -3.65
CA THR A 160 -4.19 2.60 -2.65
C THR A 160 -4.13 1.16 -3.11
N VAL A 161 -4.36 0.90 -4.41
CA VAL A 161 -4.29 -0.45 -4.96
C VAL A 161 -2.86 -0.98 -4.95
N PHE A 162 -1.88 -0.21 -5.46
CA PHE A 162 -0.49 -0.65 -5.54
C PHE A 162 0.11 -0.89 -4.16
N SER A 163 -0.03 0.07 -3.25
CA SER A 163 0.49 -0.09 -1.88
C SER A 163 -0.34 -1.08 -1.06
N GLY A 164 -1.61 -1.30 -1.39
CA GLY A 164 -2.42 -2.36 -0.80
C GLY A 164 -1.86 -3.75 -1.10
N PHE A 165 -1.41 -3.99 -2.35
CA PHE A 165 -0.70 -5.24 -2.68
C PHE A 165 0.62 -5.36 -1.92
N PHE A 166 1.42 -4.29 -1.85
CA PHE A 166 2.64 -4.31 -1.04
C PHE A 166 2.34 -4.65 0.43
N GLY A 167 1.31 -4.01 1.01
CA GLY A 167 0.85 -4.26 2.38
C GLY A 167 0.42 -5.71 2.62
N TYR A 168 -0.25 -6.33 1.65
CA TYR A 168 -0.60 -7.74 1.71
C TYR A 168 0.63 -8.65 1.75
N TYR A 169 1.61 -8.43 0.86
CA TYR A 169 2.85 -9.21 0.86
C TYR A 169 3.69 -9.00 2.12
N TYR A 170 3.72 -7.77 2.65
CA TYR A 170 4.32 -7.48 3.95
C TYR A 170 3.64 -8.27 5.07
N ALA A 171 2.30 -8.30 5.08
CA ALA A 171 1.54 -9.04 6.07
C ALA A 171 1.82 -10.54 6.01
N LEU A 172 1.88 -11.15 4.81
CA LEU A 172 2.27 -12.56 4.66
C LEU A 172 3.70 -12.83 5.15
N GLY A 173 4.61 -11.88 4.92
CA GLY A 173 6.02 -12.01 5.32
C GLY A 173 6.25 -11.87 6.82
N TYR A 174 5.60 -10.92 7.47
CA TYR A 174 5.93 -10.52 8.85
C TYR A 174 4.78 -10.66 9.84
N ILE A 175 3.55 -10.34 9.45
CA ILE A 175 2.39 -10.35 10.38
C ILE A 175 1.85 -11.77 10.54
N GLU A 176 1.56 -12.47 9.44
CA GLU A 176 0.98 -13.82 9.49
C GLU A 176 1.85 -14.82 10.27
N PRO A 177 3.19 -14.87 10.10
CA PRO A 177 4.03 -15.75 10.90
C PRO A 177 4.02 -15.42 12.40
N GLN A 178 3.89 -14.13 12.76
CA GLN A 178 3.75 -13.71 14.16
C GLN A 178 2.42 -14.19 14.74
N LEU A 179 1.31 -13.94 14.04
CA LEU A 179 -0.03 -14.40 14.45
C LEU A 179 -0.11 -15.92 14.61
N ARG A 180 0.52 -16.69 13.70
CA ARG A 180 0.60 -18.16 13.79
C ARG A 180 1.39 -18.62 15.02
N ARG A 181 2.51 -17.97 15.35
CA ARG A 181 3.29 -18.26 16.56
C ARG A 181 2.50 -17.98 17.82
N GLU A 182 1.85 -16.81 17.90
CA GLU A 182 1.01 -16.45 19.04
C GLU A 182 -0.16 -17.41 19.23
N ALA A 183 -0.83 -17.84 18.15
CA ALA A 183 -1.91 -18.81 18.22
C ALA A 183 -1.43 -20.17 18.76
N HIS A 184 -0.28 -20.64 18.29
CA HIS A 184 0.35 -21.88 18.77
C HIS A 184 0.73 -21.78 20.26
N ASP A 185 1.30 -20.65 20.69
CA ASP A 185 1.68 -20.42 22.09
C ASP A 185 0.45 -20.36 23.00
N ARG A 186 -0.63 -19.69 22.57
CA ARG A 186 -1.92 -19.67 23.29
C ARG A 186 -2.50 -21.08 23.41
N GLN A 187 -2.47 -21.88 22.35
CA GLN A 187 -2.95 -23.27 22.39
C GLN A 187 -2.11 -24.11 23.36
N ALA A 188 -0.78 -23.96 23.34
CA ALA A 188 0.12 -24.66 24.26
C ALA A 188 -0.13 -24.26 25.73
N LEU A 189 -0.42 -22.99 26.01
CA LEU A 189 -0.76 -22.51 27.35
C LEU A 189 -2.11 -23.06 27.83
N THR A 190 -3.14 -23.04 26.99
CA THR A 190 -4.46 -23.61 27.30
C THR A 190 -4.38 -25.11 27.58
N LEU A 191 -3.61 -25.85 26.78
CA LEU A 191 -3.33 -27.26 27.04
C LEU A 191 -2.61 -27.45 28.37
N ARG A 192 -1.58 -26.64 28.67
CA ARG A 192 -0.87 -26.68 29.96
C ARG A 192 -1.77 -26.37 31.15
N SER A 193 -2.68 -25.39 31.04
CA SER A 193 -3.61 -25.05 32.12
C SER A 193 -4.65 -26.16 32.33
N ALA A 194 -5.18 -26.75 31.25
CA ALA A 194 -6.07 -27.92 31.33
C ALA A 194 -5.37 -29.14 31.96
N MET A 195 -4.09 -29.33 31.65
CA MET A 195 -3.27 -30.42 32.20
C MET A 195 -2.90 -30.24 33.68
N LYS A 196 -2.77 -29.01 34.19
CA LYS A 196 -2.54 -28.77 35.63
C LYS A 196 -3.67 -29.31 36.53
N GLY A 197 -4.86 -29.54 35.97
CA GLY A 197 -5.99 -30.15 36.69
C GLY A 197 -6.10 -31.68 36.55
N THR A 198 -5.28 -32.33 35.71
CA THR A 198 -5.39 -33.77 35.44
C THR A 198 -4.07 -34.48 35.77
N ARG A 199 -4.10 -35.44 36.71
CA ARG A 199 -2.95 -36.29 37.07
C ARG A 199 -2.62 -37.27 35.92
N ILE A 200 -2.04 -36.78 34.83
CA ILE A 200 -1.56 -37.64 33.74
C ILE A 200 -0.05 -37.82 33.90
N SER A 201 0.40 -39.08 33.91
CA SER A 201 1.80 -39.44 34.16
C SER A 201 2.75 -38.89 33.08
N ALA A 202 3.98 -38.54 33.49
CA ALA A 202 4.98 -37.92 32.62
C ALA A 202 5.36 -38.74 31.37
N LEU A 203 5.08 -40.05 31.36
CA LEU A 203 5.36 -40.98 30.26
C LEU A 203 4.34 -40.85 29.10
N SER A 204 3.04 -40.68 29.40
CA SER A 204 2.03 -40.36 28.38
C SER A 204 2.27 -38.95 27.82
N PHE A 205 2.75 -38.02 28.64
CA PHE A 205 3.14 -36.68 28.20
C PHE A 205 4.28 -36.67 27.18
N ALA A 206 5.34 -37.46 27.37
CA ALA A 206 6.43 -37.56 26.40
C ALA A 206 5.96 -38.14 25.06
N ALA A 207 5.01 -39.09 25.08
CA ALA A 207 4.41 -39.65 23.88
C ALA A 207 3.47 -38.63 23.18
N THR A 208 2.60 -37.93 23.90
CA THR A 208 1.70 -36.92 23.32
C THR A 208 2.47 -35.68 22.84
N ALA A 209 3.48 -35.22 23.57
CA ALA A 209 4.36 -34.14 23.14
C ALA A 209 5.20 -34.52 21.91
N LYS A 210 5.59 -35.80 21.77
CA LYS A 210 6.27 -36.33 20.59
C LYS A 210 5.32 -36.55 19.41
N VAL A 211 4.02 -36.75 19.63
CA VAL A 211 2.98 -36.76 18.58
C VAL A 211 2.63 -35.33 18.15
N LEU A 212 2.54 -34.38 19.09
CA LEU A 212 2.35 -32.95 18.80
C LEU A 212 3.59 -32.32 18.11
N ARG A 213 4.80 -32.75 18.49
CA ARG A 213 6.05 -32.39 17.77
C ARG A 213 6.27 -33.24 16.52
N GLY A 214 5.73 -34.46 16.45
CA GLY A 214 5.86 -35.37 15.31
C GLY A 214 4.99 -35.00 14.12
N GLY A 215 4.02 -34.09 14.30
CA GLY A 215 3.37 -33.38 13.20
C GLY A 215 4.19 -32.21 12.63
N HIS A 216 5.31 -31.86 13.27
CA HIS A 216 6.18 -30.74 12.90
C HIS A 216 7.18 -31.12 11.80
N ASP A 217 7.48 -32.42 11.62
CA ASP A 217 8.45 -32.94 10.65
C ASP A 217 7.82 -33.35 9.30
N HIS A 218 6.57 -32.98 9.05
CA HIS A 218 5.90 -33.13 7.74
C HIS A 218 5.35 -31.81 7.18
N PHE A 219 5.64 -30.67 7.81
CA PHE A 219 5.09 -29.37 7.41
C PHE A 219 6.15 -28.26 7.35
N VAL A 220 7.28 -28.52 6.70
CA VAL A 220 8.10 -27.43 6.13
C VAL A 220 8.64 -27.83 4.76
N GLU A 221 7.74 -28.21 3.86
CA GLU A 221 7.91 -27.87 2.44
C GLU A 221 7.13 -26.58 2.15
N MET A 222 7.28 -25.59 3.03
CA MET A 222 6.79 -24.24 2.77
C MET A 222 7.74 -23.59 1.76
N LYS A 223 7.26 -23.48 0.52
CA LYS A 223 7.72 -22.62 -0.59
C LYS A 223 8.86 -21.68 -0.17
N LYS A 224 10.05 -21.89 -0.76
CA LYS A 224 11.40 -21.30 -0.52
C LYS A 224 11.54 -19.78 -0.23
N SER A 225 10.47 -19.00 -0.11
CA SER A 225 10.53 -17.54 0.05
C SER A 225 10.58 -17.13 1.53
N THR A 226 11.64 -16.43 1.93
CA THR A 226 11.80 -15.80 3.25
C THR A 226 10.89 -14.57 3.40
N SER A 227 10.62 -14.14 4.64
CA SER A 227 9.84 -12.90 4.92
C SER A 227 10.35 -11.68 4.14
N PHE A 228 11.67 -11.57 4.00
CA PHE A 228 12.31 -10.51 3.22
C PHE A 228 12.02 -10.62 1.72
N GLN A 229 12.06 -11.83 1.15
CA GLN A 229 11.76 -12.05 -0.26
C GLN A 229 10.30 -11.71 -0.59
N LEU A 230 9.34 -12.07 0.28
CA LEU A 230 7.94 -11.68 0.10
C LEU A 230 7.76 -10.17 0.08
N VAL A 231 8.44 -9.44 0.96
CA VAL A 231 8.42 -7.96 0.95
C VAL A 231 8.98 -7.42 -0.36
N LEU A 232 10.11 -7.95 -0.85
CA LEU A 232 10.67 -7.53 -2.13
C LEU A 232 9.74 -7.83 -3.30
N GLU A 233 9.11 -9.02 -3.33
CA GLU A 233 8.12 -9.39 -4.35
C GLU A 233 6.94 -8.39 -4.35
N GLY A 234 6.44 -8.03 -3.16
CA GLY A 234 5.40 -7.00 -3.01
C GLY A 234 5.83 -5.63 -3.51
N MET A 235 7.07 -5.20 -3.22
CA MET A 235 7.61 -3.91 -3.70
C MET A 235 7.71 -3.89 -5.22
N TRP A 236 8.25 -4.95 -5.81
CA TRP A 236 8.39 -5.06 -7.27
C TRP A 236 7.03 -5.12 -7.95
N LEU A 237 6.08 -5.88 -7.41
CA LEU A 237 4.73 -5.93 -7.92
C LEU A 237 4.10 -4.53 -7.94
N ALA A 238 4.12 -3.82 -6.82
CA ALA A 238 3.57 -2.46 -6.73
C ALA A 238 4.26 -1.50 -7.71
N ALA A 239 5.60 -1.53 -7.81
CA ALA A 239 6.36 -0.72 -8.75
C ALA A 239 6.01 -1.01 -10.21
N ILE A 240 5.90 -2.29 -10.60
CA ILE A 240 5.54 -2.69 -11.96
C ILE A 240 4.11 -2.26 -12.29
N LEU A 241 3.17 -2.44 -11.36
CA LEU A 241 1.80 -1.99 -11.56
C LEU A 241 1.74 -0.47 -11.76
N HIS A 242 2.47 0.29 -10.94
CA HIS A 242 2.53 1.73 -11.09
C HIS A 242 3.22 2.16 -12.39
N MET A 243 4.31 1.50 -12.78
CA MET A 243 4.96 1.72 -14.08
C MET A 243 3.99 1.52 -15.24
N LEU A 244 3.20 0.44 -15.22
CA LEU A 244 2.20 0.17 -16.25
C LEU A 244 1.09 1.23 -16.26
N TYR A 245 0.64 1.68 -15.09
CA TYR A 245 -0.29 2.79 -14.98
C TYR A 245 0.25 4.07 -15.63
N ASN A 246 1.49 4.47 -15.31
CA ASN A 246 2.13 5.64 -15.91
C ASN A 246 2.37 5.47 -17.41
N LEU A 247 2.71 4.26 -17.86
CA LEU A 247 2.84 3.93 -19.26
C LEU A 247 1.50 4.10 -20.00
N PHE A 248 0.40 3.58 -19.46
CA PHE A 248 -0.92 3.71 -20.07
C PHE A 248 -1.44 5.15 -20.07
N LEU A 249 -1.07 5.95 -19.06
CA LEU A 249 -1.36 7.38 -19.07
C LEU A 249 -0.57 8.14 -20.15
N THR A 250 0.70 7.78 -20.33
CA THR A 250 1.64 8.53 -21.18
C THR A 250 1.56 8.09 -22.65
N TRP A 251 1.39 6.80 -22.88
CA TRP A 251 1.37 6.19 -24.20
C TRP A 251 0.31 5.07 -24.25
N PRO A 252 -0.98 5.44 -24.33
CA PRO A 252 -2.06 4.47 -24.40
C PRO A 252 -1.98 3.65 -25.70
N PRO A 253 -2.16 2.32 -25.64
CA PRO A 253 -2.11 1.47 -26.82
C PRO A 253 -3.27 1.75 -27.78
N PHE A 254 -3.06 1.46 -29.06
CA PHE A 254 -4.08 1.54 -30.13
C PHE A 254 -4.71 2.93 -30.34
N GLY A 255 -4.06 4.00 -29.88
CA GLY A 255 -4.58 5.37 -29.99
C GLY A 255 -5.81 5.63 -29.13
N LEU A 256 -6.09 4.76 -28.15
CA LEU A 256 -7.16 4.96 -27.18
C LEU A 256 -6.86 6.15 -26.27
N SER A 257 -7.89 6.74 -25.66
CA SER A 257 -7.66 7.75 -24.63
C SER A 257 -7.08 7.08 -23.37
N PRO A 258 -6.22 7.77 -22.60
CA PRO A 258 -5.70 7.28 -21.33
C PRO A 258 -6.79 6.75 -20.39
N PHE A 259 -7.93 7.46 -20.34
CA PHE A 259 -9.06 7.10 -19.50
C PHE A 259 -9.66 5.72 -19.86
N VAL A 260 -9.78 5.41 -21.14
CA VAL A 260 -10.32 4.13 -21.63
C VAL A 260 -9.42 2.95 -21.27
N VAL A 261 -8.10 3.17 -21.18
CA VAL A 261 -7.13 2.11 -20.86
C VAL A 261 -6.97 1.94 -19.35
N VAL A 262 -6.84 3.05 -18.63
CA VAL A 262 -6.52 3.05 -17.20
C VAL A 262 -7.70 2.63 -16.33
N THR A 263 -8.92 3.03 -16.68
CA THR A 263 -10.12 2.71 -15.89
C THR A 263 -10.35 1.19 -15.75
N PRO A 264 -10.38 0.38 -16.83
CA PRO A 264 -10.54 -1.07 -16.69
C PRO A 264 -9.33 -1.73 -16.01
N TYR A 265 -8.12 -1.23 -16.26
CA TYR A 265 -6.91 -1.68 -15.57
C TYR A 265 -7.03 -1.54 -14.05
N LEU A 266 -7.39 -0.36 -13.56
CA LEU A 266 -7.62 -0.11 -12.14
C LEU A 266 -8.85 -0.86 -11.60
N GLY A 267 -9.90 -1.02 -12.41
CA GLY A 267 -11.09 -1.79 -12.03
C GLY A 267 -10.76 -3.25 -11.72
N VAL A 268 -9.95 -3.91 -12.57
CA VAL A 268 -9.49 -5.29 -12.35
C VAL A 268 -8.62 -5.38 -11.10
N LEU A 269 -7.61 -4.53 -10.97
CA LEU A 269 -6.69 -4.58 -9.83
C LEU A 269 -7.36 -4.23 -8.50
N GLY A 270 -8.25 -3.24 -8.51
CA GLY A 270 -9.06 -2.88 -7.35
C GLY A 270 -10.00 -4.00 -6.95
N GLY A 271 -10.66 -4.64 -7.90
CA GLY A 271 -11.50 -5.82 -7.66
C GLY A 271 -10.70 -6.98 -7.04
N LEU A 272 -9.48 -7.23 -7.55
CA LEU A 272 -8.56 -8.24 -7.00
C LEU A 272 -8.15 -7.90 -5.58
N LEU A 273 -7.77 -6.65 -5.29
CA LEU A 273 -7.39 -6.24 -3.94
C LEU A 273 -8.58 -6.38 -2.97
N VAL A 274 -9.79 -5.98 -3.38
CA VAL A 274 -11.00 -6.16 -2.56
C VAL A 274 -11.28 -7.64 -2.32
N TRP A 275 -11.10 -8.49 -3.33
CA TRP A 275 -11.22 -9.94 -3.18
C TRP A 275 -10.20 -10.49 -2.17
N VAL A 276 -8.94 -10.04 -2.21
CA VAL A 276 -7.92 -10.38 -1.21
C VAL A 276 -8.36 -9.94 0.19
N ILE A 277 -8.81 -8.69 0.35
CA ILE A 277 -9.31 -8.16 1.63
C ILE A 277 -10.42 -9.04 2.19
N ILE A 278 -11.39 -9.45 1.37
CA ILE A 278 -12.49 -10.31 1.80
C ILE A 278 -11.98 -11.69 2.28
N ARG A 279 -10.92 -12.22 1.66
CA ARG A 279 -10.35 -13.53 1.99
C ARG A 279 -9.50 -13.55 3.24
N VAL A 280 -8.79 -12.46 3.53
CA VAL A 280 -7.87 -12.37 4.68
C VAL A 280 -8.53 -11.80 5.93
N ARG A 281 -9.66 -11.10 5.76
CA ARG A 281 -10.44 -10.52 6.85
C ARG A 281 -10.94 -11.62 7.81
N LYS A 282 -10.77 -11.42 9.12
CA LYS A 282 -11.37 -12.30 10.12
C LYS A 282 -12.91 -12.28 10.04
N PRO A 283 -13.60 -13.42 10.32
CA PRO A 283 -15.03 -13.42 10.49
C PRO A 283 -15.42 -12.43 11.61
N ARG A 284 -16.54 -11.70 11.44
CA ARG A 284 -17.09 -10.90 12.54
C ARG A 284 -17.58 -11.88 13.62
N VAL A 285 -17.05 -11.72 14.84
CA VAL A 285 -17.52 -12.41 16.05
C VAL A 285 -18.79 -11.73 16.55
#